data_AF-A0A2C6CGW2-F1
#
_entry.id   AF-A0A2C6CGW2-F1
#
_cell.length_a   1.000
_cell.length_b   1.000
_cell.length_c   1.000
_cell.angle_alpha   90.00
_cell.angle_beta   90.00
_cell.angle_gamma   90.00
#
_symmetry.space_group_name_H-M   'P 1'
#
loop_
_entity.id
_entity.type
_entity.pdbx_description
1 polymer ?
#
loop_
_entity_poly.entity_id
_entity_poly.type
_entity_poly.pdbx_seq_one_letter_code
_entity_poly.pdbx_strand_id
1 'polypeptide(L)'
;MKKILIIIFSIAIFIIGGIFGYKKILFNEKENKIIQLFNKDSLENFSKNKNEMLEKLKTLNKEEADELYEQYLERNNIILENLNIEHDKFLSGGINGIYNKGTAENLTDEEWKIANKFLNRYDLELWYLARGSCIIREVPDFYYKTFKDYVTDDYKEYLKITSDENEEHYVADSGLCITLEELGDRIVTWENFLEKYPNSKLNDKVNNICNSYRRDYILGVPGGVYDYKENLKEYKSFQEKYPNSPTTELIGYYLEEVNLDKPEDNDSEALSKMIDEYIEKYFYLGYLKEREKGNLFSEQTNTLLKEFNKNKEEVINKLKTLNKEEADKFYEDYLESNNEILEKMNENDYTMLDNAFYIGEGDIDKEKLNKQNKFLDNYGLEVIEIEEGFMLTEKKDFYYNIFKNYVSDDYRDFIKLCSEDIDYIDYFSSLEEHPEIIADKVINWEKFLEKYPDSKLEKKANNICYSYRDDYILSLTSSQTTEVLKNGKINEDVKELNRFIKKYPNSPTTELIKYYLENYKNDDINDMLADKNIEIYNRGE
;
A
#
# COMPACT_ATOMS: atom_id res chain seq x y z
N MET A 1 -72.90 -7.46 49.86
CA MET A 1 -71.88 -7.04 48.88
C MET A 1 -70.46 -7.49 49.24
N LYS A 2 -69.92 -7.23 50.45
CA LYS A 2 -68.54 -7.64 50.83
C LYS A 2 -68.21 -9.14 50.69
N LYS A 3 -69.13 -10.06 51.05
CA LYS A 3 -68.91 -11.51 50.94
C LYS A 3 -68.82 -12.02 49.49
N ILE A 4 -69.56 -11.42 48.57
CA ILE A 4 -69.55 -11.79 47.13
C ILE A 4 -68.25 -11.31 46.48
N LEU A 5 -67.75 -10.14 46.86
CA LEU A 5 -66.51 -9.58 46.34
C LEU A 5 -65.28 -10.44 46.70
N ILE A 6 -65.25 -11.00 47.91
CA ILE A 6 -64.17 -11.90 48.37
C ILE A 6 -64.18 -13.19 47.56
N ILE A 7 -65.36 -13.76 47.28
CA ILE A 7 -65.48 -15.00 46.49
C ILE A 7 -65.01 -14.75 45.04
N ILE A 8 -65.41 -13.63 44.41
CA ILE A 8 -64.96 -13.27 43.06
C ILE A 8 -63.45 -13.05 43.03
N PHE A 9 -62.88 -12.40 44.05
CA PHE A 9 -61.43 -12.17 44.15
C PHE A 9 -60.65 -13.48 44.35
N SER A 10 -61.16 -14.41 45.18
CA SER A 10 -60.57 -15.74 45.34
C SER A 10 -60.63 -16.56 44.06
N ILE A 11 -61.74 -16.51 43.32
CA ILE A 11 -61.86 -17.17 42.01
C ILE A 11 -60.89 -16.54 41.00
N ALA A 12 -60.76 -15.22 40.97
CA ALA A 12 -59.80 -14.53 40.11
C ALA A 12 -58.34 -14.93 40.43
N ILE A 13 -57.96 -15.03 41.71
CA ILE A 13 -56.63 -15.50 42.13
C ILE A 13 -56.41 -16.96 41.71
N PHE A 14 -57.40 -17.83 41.85
CA PHE A 14 -57.29 -19.24 41.42
C PHE A 14 -57.20 -19.37 39.89
N ILE A 15 -57.94 -18.56 39.13
CA ILE A 15 -57.87 -18.52 37.67
C ILE A 15 -56.51 -17.99 37.23
N ILE A 16 -56.04 -16.88 37.81
CA ILE A 16 -54.72 -16.31 37.50
C ILE A 16 -53.61 -17.30 37.87
N GLY A 17 -53.65 -17.88 39.08
CA GLY A 17 -52.69 -18.89 39.53
C GLY A 17 -52.70 -20.16 38.68
N GLY A 18 -53.88 -20.61 38.23
CA GLY A 18 -54.03 -21.74 37.31
C GLY A 18 -53.48 -21.45 35.91
N ILE A 19 -53.72 -20.24 35.37
CA ILE A 19 -53.16 -19.80 34.08
C ILE A 19 -51.63 -19.68 34.17
N PHE A 20 -51.08 -19.11 35.26
CA PHE A 20 -49.64 -19.03 35.47
C PHE A 20 -49.00 -20.41 35.64
N GLY A 21 -49.65 -21.32 36.38
CA GLY A 21 -49.22 -22.71 36.52
C GLY A 21 -49.21 -23.45 35.18
N TYR A 22 -50.29 -23.33 34.40
CA TYR A 22 -50.39 -23.95 33.07
C TYR A 22 -49.34 -23.40 32.09
N LYS A 23 -49.15 -22.08 32.02
CA LYS A 23 -48.09 -21.47 31.20
C LYS A 23 -46.70 -21.96 31.59
N LYS A 24 -46.41 -22.12 32.88
CA LYS A 24 -45.13 -22.64 33.37
C LYS A 24 -44.91 -24.11 32.98
N ILE A 25 -45.95 -24.94 33.05
CA ILE A 25 -45.88 -26.34 32.62
C ILE A 25 -45.63 -26.43 31.11
N LEU A 26 -46.39 -25.66 30.31
CA LEU A 26 -46.24 -25.61 28.86
C LEU A 26 -44.84 -25.14 28.44
N PHE A 27 -44.31 -24.12 29.11
CA PHE A 27 -42.94 -23.62 28.90
C PHE A 27 -41.90 -24.69 29.22
N ASN A 28 -42.03 -25.41 30.34
CA ASN A 28 -41.13 -26.51 30.71
C ASN A 28 -41.20 -27.68 29.71
N GLU A 29 -42.38 -28.00 29.18
CA GLU A 29 -42.52 -29.02 28.13
C GLU A 29 -41.82 -28.58 26.83
N LYS A 30 -41.96 -27.31 26.45
CA LYS A 30 -41.28 -26.73 25.27
C LYS A 30 -39.76 -26.73 25.46
N GLU A 31 -39.27 -26.28 26.62
CA GLU A 31 -37.84 -26.32 26.98
C GLU A 31 -37.26 -27.74 26.88
N ASN A 32 -37.96 -28.74 27.42
CA ASN A 32 -37.54 -30.13 27.33
C ASN A 32 -37.50 -30.67 25.89
N LYS A 33 -38.48 -30.30 25.04
CA LYS A 33 -38.50 -30.73 23.63
C LYS A 33 -37.31 -30.17 22.85
N ILE A 34 -37.00 -28.89 23.02
CA ILE A 34 -35.86 -28.25 22.34
C ILE A 34 -34.54 -28.84 22.82
N ILE A 35 -34.36 -29.06 24.13
CA ILE A 35 -33.13 -29.65 24.67
C ILE A 35 -32.91 -31.08 24.16
N GLN A 36 -33.97 -31.85 23.90
CA GLN A 36 -33.87 -33.21 23.35
C GLN A 36 -33.38 -33.26 21.90
N LEU A 37 -33.35 -32.13 21.18
CA LEU A 37 -32.78 -32.06 19.83
C LEU A 37 -31.26 -32.17 19.84
N PHE A 38 -30.62 -31.91 20.98
CA PHE A 38 -29.18 -31.90 21.10
C PHE A 38 -28.63 -33.21 21.67
N ASN A 39 -27.60 -33.78 21.03
CA ASN A 39 -26.85 -34.90 21.57
C ASN A 39 -25.98 -34.44 22.75
N LYS A 40 -26.39 -34.84 23.95
CA LYS A 40 -25.68 -34.51 25.19
C LYS A 40 -24.30 -35.13 25.28
N ASP A 41 -24.11 -36.35 24.78
CA ASP A 41 -22.80 -37.03 24.83
C ASP A 41 -21.77 -36.27 23.98
N SER A 42 -22.19 -35.78 22.80
CA SER A 42 -21.34 -34.96 21.91
C SER A 42 -20.99 -33.61 22.56
N LEU A 43 -21.95 -32.95 23.21
CA LEU A 43 -21.73 -31.69 23.93
C LEU A 43 -20.84 -31.87 25.18
N GLU A 44 -21.02 -32.96 25.93
CA GLU A 44 -20.17 -33.32 27.06
C GLU A 44 -18.74 -33.65 26.60
N ASN A 45 -18.59 -34.31 25.45
CA ASN A 45 -17.28 -34.55 24.84
C ASN A 45 -16.56 -33.24 24.47
N PHE A 46 -17.28 -32.25 23.94
CA PHE A 46 -16.73 -30.90 23.70
C PHE A 46 -16.22 -30.25 25.00
N SER A 47 -17.03 -30.27 26.06
CA SER A 47 -16.62 -29.74 27.36
C SER A 47 -15.42 -30.50 27.97
N LYS A 48 -15.37 -31.82 27.79
CA LYS A 48 -14.24 -32.63 28.24
C LYS A 48 -12.95 -32.27 27.50
N ASN A 49 -13.02 -32.06 26.19
CA ASN A 49 -11.88 -31.61 25.37
C ASN A 49 -11.29 -30.29 25.91
N LYS A 50 -12.15 -29.31 26.24
CA LYS A 50 -11.73 -28.06 26.89
C LYS A 50 -11.03 -28.28 28.24
N ASN A 51 -11.59 -29.12 29.10
CA ASN A 51 -11.02 -29.39 30.42
C ASN A 51 -9.66 -30.08 30.34
N GLU A 52 -9.50 -31.05 29.44
CA GLU A 52 -8.19 -31.69 29.17
C GLU A 52 -7.15 -30.68 28.70
N MET A 53 -7.57 -29.73 27.88
CA MET A 53 -6.72 -28.65 27.38
C MET A 53 -6.30 -27.69 28.50
N LEU A 54 -7.23 -27.26 29.35
CA LEU A 54 -6.97 -26.38 30.50
C LEU A 54 -5.93 -26.98 31.48
N GLU A 55 -5.94 -28.30 31.68
CA GLU A 55 -4.92 -28.94 32.52
C GLU A 55 -3.52 -28.89 31.88
N LYS A 56 -3.42 -29.00 30.55
CA LYS A 56 -2.12 -28.89 29.85
C LYS A 56 -1.57 -27.47 29.95
N LEU A 57 -2.40 -26.44 29.76
CA LEU A 57 -1.99 -25.03 29.80
C LEU A 57 -1.25 -24.66 31.09
N LYS A 58 -1.66 -25.21 32.23
CA LYS A 58 -1.07 -24.90 33.55
C LYS A 58 0.43 -25.23 33.65
N THR A 59 0.93 -26.10 32.79
CA THR A 59 2.33 -26.57 32.82
C THR A 59 3.22 -26.01 31.72
N LEU A 60 2.64 -25.33 30.74
CA LEU A 60 3.35 -24.82 29.56
C LEU A 60 3.89 -23.41 29.80
N ASN A 61 4.96 -23.06 29.08
CA ASN A 61 5.33 -21.66 28.89
C ASN A 61 4.40 -20.99 27.84
N LYS A 62 4.55 -19.67 27.65
CA LYS A 62 3.64 -18.90 26.79
C LYS A 62 3.74 -19.33 25.33
N GLU A 63 4.96 -19.52 24.82
CA GLU A 63 5.22 -19.92 23.44
C GLU A 63 4.69 -21.33 23.14
N GLU A 64 4.82 -22.26 24.09
CA GLU A 64 4.22 -23.60 24.02
C GLU A 64 2.70 -23.55 24.09
N ALA A 65 2.12 -22.61 24.85
CA ALA A 65 0.68 -22.42 24.94
C ALA A 65 0.10 -21.88 23.62
N ASP A 66 0.82 -21.03 22.90
CA ASP A 66 0.45 -20.57 21.55
C ASP A 66 0.38 -21.74 20.57
N GLU A 67 1.36 -22.63 20.58
CA GLU A 67 1.35 -23.84 19.73
C GLU A 67 0.20 -24.79 20.10
N LEU A 68 -0.11 -24.90 21.40
CA LEU A 68 -1.26 -25.66 21.86
C LEU A 68 -2.59 -25.01 21.43
N TYR A 69 -2.67 -23.68 21.36
CA TYR A 69 -3.84 -22.97 20.83
C TYR A 69 -4.13 -23.38 19.38
N GLU A 70 -3.13 -23.32 18.49
CA GLU A 70 -3.34 -23.64 17.08
C GLU A 70 -3.79 -25.10 16.90
N GLN A 71 -3.13 -26.04 17.58
CA GLN A 71 -3.53 -27.46 17.56
C GLN A 71 -4.94 -27.68 18.14
N TYR A 72 -5.28 -26.93 19.18
CA TYR A 72 -6.59 -27.02 19.81
C TYR A 72 -7.67 -26.46 18.91
N LEU A 73 -7.44 -25.34 18.24
CA LEU A 73 -8.36 -24.73 17.27
C LEU A 73 -8.70 -25.73 16.15
N GLU A 74 -7.71 -26.37 15.53
CA GLU A 74 -7.93 -27.39 14.49
C GLU A 74 -8.78 -28.57 15.01
N ARG A 75 -8.42 -29.10 16.19
CA ARG A 75 -9.16 -30.21 16.80
C ARG A 75 -10.59 -29.79 17.16
N ASN A 76 -10.78 -28.57 17.67
CA ASN A 76 -12.09 -28.06 18.06
C ASN A 76 -12.99 -27.86 16.84
N ASN A 77 -12.44 -27.36 15.72
CA ASN A 77 -13.15 -27.25 14.45
C ASN A 77 -13.69 -28.61 13.98
N ILE A 78 -12.90 -29.69 14.08
CA ILE A 78 -13.36 -31.05 13.75
C ILE A 78 -14.51 -31.51 14.67
N ILE A 79 -14.43 -31.21 15.97
CA ILE A 79 -15.49 -31.57 16.92
C ILE A 79 -16.78 -30.81 16.57
N LEU A 80 -16.68 -29.52 16.25
CA LEU A 80 -17.81 -28.68 15.88
C LEU A 80 -18.41 -29.06 14.53
N GLU A 81 -17.58 -29.43 13.56
CA GLU A 81 -18.07 -29.95 12.27
C GLU A 81 -18.91 -31.20 12.49
N ASN A 82 -18.41 -32.17 13.27
CA ASN A 82 -19.18 -33.37 13.62
C ASN A 82 -20.46 -33.04 14.39
N LEU A 83 -20.39 -32.08 15.31
CA LEU A 83 -21.56 -31.59 16.05
C LEU A 83 -22.60 -31.01 15.07
N ASN A 84 -22.18 -30.17 14.14
CA ASN A 84 -23.08 -29.57 13.15
C ASN A 84 -23.68 -30.62 12.19
N ILE A 85 -22.90 -31.59 11.72
CA ILE A 85 -23.38 -32.70 10.87
C ILE A 85 -24.44 -33.53 11.61
N GLU A 86 -24.18 -33.86 12.87
CA GLU A 86 -25.12 -34.62 13.70
C GLU A 86 -26.47 -33.89 13.87
N HIS A 87 -26.43 -32.57 13.93
CA HIS A 87 -27.57 -31.70 14.21
C HIS A 87 -28.15 -31.05 12.93
N ASP A 88 -27.60 -31.36 11.74
CA ASP A 88 -27.93 -30.72 10.46
C ASP A 88 -29.45 -30.70 10.19
N LYS A 89 -30.15 -31.79 10.49
CA LYS A 89 -31.59 -31.93 10.19
C LYS A 89 -32.48 -30.79 10.71
N PHE A 90 -32.14 -30.19 11.86
CA PHE A 90 -32.88 -29.04 12.39
C PHE A 90 -32.13 -27.72 12.22
N LEU A 91 -30.80 -27.77 12.05
CA LEU A 91 -29.96 -26.61 11.81
C LEU A 91 -30.12 -26.05 10.38
N SER A 92 -30.38 -26.90 9.39
CA SER A 92 -30.51 -26.55 7.96
C SER A 92 -31.96 -26.49 7.47
N GLY A 93 -32.82 -25.78 8.22
CA GLY A 93 -34.23 -25.58 7.88
C GLY A 93 -34.48 -25.11 6.43
N GLY A 94 -33.54 -24.38 5.83
CA GLY A 94 -33.63 -23.92 4.44
C GLY A 94 -33.40 -25.00 3.35
N ILE A 95 -32.43 -25.90 3.51
CA ILE A 95 -32.04 -26.84 2.43
C ILE A 95 -33.04 -28.01 2.35
N ASN A 96 -33.45 -28.53 3.50
CA ASN A 96 -34.48 -29.57 3.54
C ASN A 96 -35.88 -29.03 3.21
N GLY A 97 -36.16 -27.73 3.36
CA GLY A 97 -37.43 -27.13 2.95
C GLY A 97 -37.65 -27.06 1.43
N ILE A 98 -36.57 -26.95 0.63
CA ILE A 98 -36.64 -26.90 -0.83
C ILE A 98 -36.93 -28.29 -1.44
N TYR A 99 -36.41 -29.36 -0.82
CA TYR A 99 -36.57 -30.74 -1.31
C TYR A 99 -37.62 -31.56 -0.54
N ASN A 100 -37.93 -31.23 0.72
CA ASN A 100 -38.95 -31.87 1.55
C ASN A 100 -39.98 -30.84 2.02
N LYS A 101 -41.09 -30.78 1.28
CA LYS A 101 -42.24 -29.87 1.46
C LYS A 101 -43.04 -30.02 2.77
N GLY A 102 -42.46 -30.53 3.87
CA GLY A 102 -43.25 -30.94 5.03
C GLY A 102 -42.65 -30.86 6.44
N THR A 103 -41.40 -30.41 6.67
CA THR A 103 -40.83 -30.54 8.04
C THR A 103 -39.83 -29.49 8.55
N ALA A 104 -39.47 -28.45 7.78
CA ALA A 104 -38.55 -27.44 8.29
C ALA A 104 -39.30 -26.20 8.81
N GLU A 105 -39.60 -26.18 10.10
CA GLU A 105 -40.00 -24.94 10.80
C GLU A 105 -38.71 -24.26 11.30
N ASN A 106 -38.45 -23.02 10.88
CA ASN A 106 -37.40 -22.20 11.49
C ASN A 106 -37.69 -22.05 12.99
N LEU A 107 -36.65 -22.16 13.84
CA LEU A 107 -36.80 -21.93 15.28
C LEU A 107 -37.44 -20.55 15.52
N THR A 108 -38.46 -20.50 16.36
CA THR A 108 -39.00 -19.22 16.85
C THR A 108 -38.00 -18.53 17.76
N ASP A 109 -38.08 -17.20 17.90
CA ASP A 109 -37.21 -16.43 18.81
C ASP A 109 -37.18 -16.99 20.25
N GLU A 110 -38.30 -17.55 20.71
CA GLU A 110 -38.40 -18.19 22.02
C GLU A 110 -37.61 -19.51 22.07
N GLU A 111 -37.65 -20.31 21.00
CA GLU A 111 -36.92 -21.58 20.90
C GLU A 111 -35.43 -21.34 20.72
N TRP A 112 -35.03 -20.31 19.98
CA TRP A 112 -33.64 -19.87 19.87
C TRP A 112 -33.06 -19.49 21.23
N LYS A 113 -33.82 -18.71 22.03
CA LYS A 113 -33.41 -18.35 23.40
C LYS A 113 -33.29 -19.56 24.31
N ILE A 114 -34.19 -20.53 24.19
CA ILE A 114 -34.13 -21.80 24.94
C ILE A 114 -32.88 -22.60 24.54
N ALA A 115 -32.63 -22.74 23.24
CA ALA A 115 -31.48 -23.47 22.69
C ALA A 115 -30.15 -22.83 23.16
N ASN A 116 -29.97 -21.52 23.00
CA ASN A 116 -28.76 -20.83 23.44
C ASN A 116 -28.59 -20.87 24.97
N LYS A 117 -29.67 -20.76 25.76
CA LYS A 117 -29.59 -20.96 27.21
C LYS A 117 -29.11 -22.38 27.58
N PHE A 118 -29.43 -23.38 26.78
CA PHE A 118 -28.93 -24.75 26.97
C PHE A 118 -27.47 -24.90 26.51
N LEU A 119 -27.14 -24.48 25.29
CA LEU A 119 -25.81 -24.57 24.69
C LEU A 119 -24.76 -23.75 25.45
N ASN A 120 -25.12 -22.58 26.01
CA ASN A 120 -24.20 -21.74 26.78
C ASN A 120 -23.61 -22.45 28.01
N ARG A 121 -24.23 -23.55 28.49
CA ARG A 121 -23.66 -24.38 29.57
C ARG A 121 -22.40 -25.14 29.15
N TYR A 122 -22.19 -25.27 27.85
CA TYR A 122 -21.07 -25.93 27.20
C TYR A 122 -20.17 -24.91 26.49
N ASP A 123 -20.36 -23.60 26.72
CA ASP A 123 -19.72 -22.50 26.00
C ASP A 123 -19.96 -22.52 24.48
N LEU A 124 -21.15 -22.95 24.07
CA LEU A 124 -21.60 -23.00 22.67
C LEU A 124 -22.84 -22.15 22.47
N GLU A 125 -23.10 -21.75 21.23
CA GLU A 125 -24.31 -21.03 20.82
C GLU A 125 -24.76 -21.42 19.41
N LEU A 126 -26.04 -21.18 19.11
CA LEU A 126 -26.54 -21.12 17.75
C LEU A 126 -26.11 -19.82 17.09
N TRP A 127 -25.63 -19.94 15.86
CA TRP A 127 -25.18 -18.84 15.02
C TRP A 127 -25.89 -18.93 13.68
N TYR A 128 -26.49 -17.82 13.24
CA TYR A 128 -27.14 -17.74 11.94
C TYR A 128 -26.06 -17.85 10.83
N LEU A 129 -26.41 -18.34 9.65
CA LEU A 129 -25.51 -18.28 8.50
C LEU A 129 -26.17 -17.51 7.36
N ALA A 130 -27.12 -18.16 6.70
CA ALA A 130 -27.83 -17.63 5.55
C ALA A 130 -29.11 -18.41 5.31
N ARG A 131 -30.12 -17.76 4.72
CA ARG A 131 -31.37 -18.40 4.25
C ARG A 131 -32.04 -19.33 5.27
N GLY A 132 -32.06 -18.92 6.54
CA GLY A 132 -32.69 -19.71 7.62
C GLY A 132 -31.89 -20.94 8.07
N SER A 133 -30.62 -21.06 7.68
CA SER A 133 -29.70 -22.04 8.27
C SER A 133 -28.93 -21.45 9.45
N CYS A 134 -28.61 -22.29 10.42
CA CYS A 134 -27.76 -21.96 11.55
C CYS A 134 -26.75 -23.07 11.80
N ILE A 135 -25.72 -22.77 12.60
CA ILE A 135 -24.74 -23.74 13.09
C ILE A 135 -24.63 -23.62 14.60
N ILE A 136 -24.09 -24.65 15.23
CA ILE A 136 -23.58 -24.58 16.58
C ILE A 136 -22.09 -24.23 16.49
N ARG A 137 -21.69 -23.17 17.19
CA ARG A 137 -20.29 -22.73 17.30
C ARG A 137 -19.96 -22.40 18.76
N GLU A 138 -18.71 -22.08 19.04
CA GLU A 138 -18.30 -21.52 20.33
C GLU A 138 -18.88 -20.13 20.55
N VAL A 139 -19.15 -19.78 21.81
CA VAL A 139 -19.46 -18.39 22.18
C VAL A 139 -18.28 -17.47 21.82
N PRO A 140 -18.50 -16.18 21.50
CA PRO A 140 -17.48 -15.30 20.93
C PRO A 140 -16.16 -15.25 21.73
N ASP A 141 -16.27 -15.22 23.06
CA ASP A 141 -15.12 -15.09 23.96
C ASP A 141 -14.50 -16.41 24.43
N PHE A 142 -14.87 -17.54 23.83
CA PHE A 142 -14.44 -18.88 24.23
C PHE A 142 -12.93 -19.03 24.32
N TYR A 143 -12.22 -18.72 23.23
CA TYR A 143 -10.76 -18.84 23.17
C TYR A 143 -10.09 -17.79 24.04
N TYR A 144 -10.57 -16.54 24.02
CA TYR A 144 -10.02 -15.49 24.88
C TYR A 144 -10.11 -15.87 26.37
N LYS A 145 -11.27 -16.28 26.86
CA LYS A 145 -11.43 -16.74 28.26
C LYS A 145 -10.53 -17.91 28.63
N THR A 146 -10.29 -18.82 27.68
CA THR A 146 -9.53 -20.06 27.91
C THR A 146 -8.02 -19.79 27.92
N PHE A 147 -7.52 -18.90 27.06
CA PHE A 147 -6.10 -18.77 26.77
C PHE A 147 -5.44 -17.47 27.27
N LYS A 148 -6.19 -16.38 27.50
CA LYS A 148 -5.65 -15.01 27.75
C LYS A 148 -4.59 -14.88 28.86
N ASP A 149 -4.57 -15.82 29.81
CA ASP A 149 -3.65 -15.81 30.95
C ASP A 149 -2.43 -16.72 30.73
N TYR A 150 -2.39 -17.47 29.63
CA TYR A 150 -1.40 -18.50 29.32
C TYR A 150 -0.59 -18.21 28.05
N VAL A 151 -1.13 -17.44 27.10
CA VAL A 151 -0.48 -17.16 25.81
C VAL A 151 0.44 -15.93 25.85
N THR A 152 1.20 -15.75 24.76
CA THR A 152 1.95 -14.51 24.49
C THR A 152 1.03 -13.30 24.32
N ASP A 153 1.61 -12.10 24.42
CA ASP A 153 0.81 -10.87 24.44
C ASP A 153 0.15 -10.59 23.08
N ASP A 154 0.80 -10.97 21.97
CA ASP A 154 0.22 -10.94 20.62
C ASP A 154 -0.94 -11.91 20.48
N TYR A 155 -0.79 -13.18 20.90
CA TYR A 155 -1.91 -14.12 20.90
C TYR A 155 -3.07 -13.66 21.78
N LYS A 156 -2.78 -13.09 22.95
CA LYS A 156 -3.80 -12.56 23.85
C LYS A 156 -4.62 -11.44 23.20
N GLU A 157 -3.95 -10.52 22.50
CA GLU A 157 -4.61 -9.40 21.82
C GLU A 157 -5.38 -9.85 20.58
N TYR A 158 -4.82 -10.76 19.79
CA TYR A 158 -5.50 -11.41 18.67
C TYR A 158 -6.80 -12.10 19.12
N LEU A 159 -6.73 -12.86 20.22
CA LEU A 159 -7.90 -13.52 20.80
C LEU A 159 -8.93 -12.53 21.34
N LYS A 160 -8.49 -11.35 21.80
CA LYS A 160 -9.41 -10.30 22.26
C LYS A 160 -10.12 -9.64 21.09
N ILE A 161 -9.39 -9.25 20.04
CA ILE A 161 -9.97 -8.64 18.84
C ILE A 161 -10.96 -9.60 18.19
N THR A 162 -10.56 -10.85 17.95
CA THR A 162 -11.46 -11.87 17.37
C THR A 162 -12.66 -12.17 18.26
N SER A 163 -12.51 -12.14 19.59
CA SER A 163 -13.64 -12.31 20.52
C SER A 163 -14.68 -11.20 20.33
N ASP A 164 -14.24 -9.95 20.18
CA ASP A 164 -15.12 -8.80 20.03
C ASP A 164 -15.77 -8.80 18.65
N GLU A 165 -15.00 -9.07 17.59
CA GLU A 165 -15.52 -9.15 16.21
C GLU A 165 -16.50 -10.31 15.98
N ASN A 166 -16.39 -11.38 16.77
CA ASN A 166 -17.26 -12.55 16.68
C ASN A 166 -18.62 -12.33 17.38
N GLU A 167 -18.87 -11.23 18.09
CA GLU A 167 -20.16 -10.98 18.74
C GLU A 167 -21.32 -10.81 17.75
N GLU A 168 -21.03 -10.33 16.54
CA GLU A 168 -21.99 -10.17 15.46
C GLU A 168 -21.39 -10.53 14.10
N HIS A 169 -22.26 -10.83 13.13
CA HIS A 169 -21.82 -11.00 11.76
C HIS A 169 -21.33 -9.66 11.23
N TYR A 170 -20.21 -9.63 10.52
CA TYR A 170 -19.91 -8.50 9.63
C TYR A 170 -20.53 -8.69 8.24
N VAL A 171 -20.74 -9.96 7.82
CA VAL A 171 -21.40 -10.34 6.56
C VAL A 171 -22.41 -11.47 6.78
N ALA A 172 -23.60 -11.33 6.21
CA ALA A 172 -24.59 -12.40 6.06
C ALA A 172 -25.48 -12.15 4.82
N ASP A 173 -25.97 -13.23 4.20
CA ASP A 173 -26.88 -13.16 3.04
C ASP A 173 -26.43 -12.19 1.92
N SER A 174 -25.11 -12.14 1.63
CA SER A 174 -24.50 -11.23 0.64
C SER A 174 -24.66 -9.73 0.94
N GLY A 175 -24.82 -9.36 2.22
CA GLY A 175 -24.83 -7.98 2.69
C GLY A 175 -23.91 -7.78 3.90
N LEU A 176 -23.44 -6.55 4.08
CA LEU A 176 -22.80 -6.14 5.33
C LEU A 176 -23.85 -6.09 6.45
N CYS A 177 -23.53 -6.71 7.58
CA CYS A 177 -24.34 -6.69 8.80
C CYS A 177 -23.93 -5.55 9.74
N ILE A 178 -22.74 -5.01 9.54
CA ILE A 178 -22.20 -3.85 10.24
C ILE A 178 -22.16 -2.63 9.31
N THR A 179 -21.92 -1.45 9.87
CA THR A 179 -21.72 -0.26 9.04
C THR A 179 -20.39 -0.32 8.29
N LEU A 180 -20.31 0.39 7.16
CA LEU A 180 -19.04 0.51 6.44
C LEU A 180 -17.96 1.16 7.32
N GLU A 181 -18.31 2.21 8.10
CA GLU A 181 -17.42 2.84 9.09
C GLU A 181 -16.84 1.82 10.09
N GLU A 182 -17.69 0.93 10.62
CA GLU A 182 -17.22 -0.11 11.54
C GLU A 182 -16.27 -1.10 10.87
N LEU A 183 -16.51 -1.49 9.61
CA LEU A 183 -15.56 -2.31 8.85
C LEU A 183 -14.22 -1.58 8.66
N GLY A 184 -14.24 -0.27 8.41
CA GLY A 184 -13.06 0.59 8.40
C GLY A 184 -12.31 0.57 9.73
N ASP A 185 -13.01 0.71 10.86
CA ASP A 185 -12.40 0.65 12.19
C ASP A 185 -11.80 -0.75 12.50
N ARG A 186 -12.40 -1.84 11.99
CA ARG A 186 -11.83 -3.19 12.06
C ARG A 186 -10.54 -3.33 11.25
N ILE A 187 -10.48 -2.77 10.04
CA ILE A 187 -9.24 -2.71 9.23
C ILE A 187 -8.13 -2.04 10.04
N VAL A 188 -8.40 -0.87 10.60
CA VAL A 188 -7.41 -0.12 11.40
C VAL A 188 -7.00 -0.89 12.66
N THR A 189 -7.90 -1.63 13.28
CA THR A 189 -7.59 -2.50 14.43
C THR A 189 -6.56 -3.57 14.04
N TRP A 190 -6.72 -4.21 12.89
CA TRP A 190 -5.78 -5.23 12.40
C TRP A 190 -4.46 -4.63 11.90
N GLU A 191 -4.49 -3.44 11.29
CA GLU A 191 -3.28 -2.67 10.99
C GLU A 191 -2.46 -2.40 12.26
N ASN A 192 -3.10 -1.87 13.30
CA ASN A 192 -2.43 -1.61 14.58
C ASN A 192 -1.87 -2.88 15.23
N PHE A 193 -2.54 -4.03 15.08
CA PHE A 193 -2.01 -5.32 15.54
C PHE A 193 -0.70 -5.68 14.83
N LEU A 194 -0.68 -5.64 13.50
CA LEU A 194 0.49 -5.95 12.68
C LEU A 194 1.66 -5.02 12.99
N GLU A 195 1.37 -3.75 13.27
CA GLU A 195 2.37 -2.77 13.65
C GLU A 195 2.94 -3.06 15.06
N LYS A 196 2.07 -3.36 16.02
CA LYS A 196 2.45 -3.64 17.40
C LYS A 196 3.28 -4.93 17.50
N TYR A 197 2.97 -5.95 16.71
CA TYR A 197 3.59 -7.27 16.76
C TYR A 197 4.22 -7.70 15.40
N PRO A 198 5.27 -7.01 14.92
CA PRO A 198 5.83 -7.26 13.58
C PRO A 198 6.48 -8.64 13.41
N ASN A 199 6.75 -9.35 14.51
CA ASN A 199 7.36 -10.68 14.51
C ASN A 199 6.40 -11.78 15.01
N SER A 200 5.09 -11.48 15.10
CA SER A 200 4.12 -12.49 15.53
C SER A 200 3.99 -13.62 14.50
N LYS A 201 3.80 -14.85 14.99
CA LYS A 201 3.45 -16.00 14.14
C LYS A 201 2.04 -15.88 13.53
N LEU A 202 1.20 -14.98 14.06
CA LEU A 202 -0.17 -14.73 13.59
C LEU A 202 -0.23 -13.80 12.39
N ASN A 203 0.89 -13.20 12.00
CA ASN A 203 0.91 -12.10 11.06
C ASN A 203 0.31 -12.47 9.70
N ASP A 204 0.63 -13.64 9.13
CA ASP A 204 0.02 -14.09 7.86
C ASP A 204 -1.51 -14.19 7.97
N LYS A 205 -2.00 -14.74 9.09
CA LYS A 205 -3.43 -14.90 9.38
C LYS A 205 -4.12 -13.54 9.50
N VAL A 206 -3.51 -12.61 10.24
CA VAL A 206 -4.04 -11.26 10.45
C VAL A 206 -4.02 -10.46 9.15
N ASN A 207 -2.97 -10.56 8.35
CA ASN A 207 -2.90 -9.86 7.07
C ASN A 207 -4.00 -10.33 6.10
N ASN A 208 -4.28 -11.64 6.06
CA ASN A 208 -5.36 -12.19 5.25
C ASN A 208 -6.75 -11.70 5.69
N ILE A 209 -6.99 -11.58 7.00
CA ILE A 209 -8.23 -11.00 7.54
C ILE A 209 -8.35 -9.54 7.13
N CYS A 210 -7.29 -8.75 7.38
CA CYS A 210 -7.26 -7.33 7.06
C CYS A 210 -7.45 -7.08 5.55
N ASN A 211 -6.82 -7.87 4.69
CA ASN A 211 -6.95 -7.77 3.23
C ASN A 211 -8.35 -8.14 2.74
N SER A 212 -8.97 -9.16 3.35
CA SER A 212 -10.36 -9.51 3.06
C SER A 212 -11.30 -8.36 3.43
N TYR A 213 -11.08 -7.72 4.58
CA TYR A 213 -11.84 -6.54 5.00
C TYR A 213 -11.62 -5.35 4.08
N ARG A 214 -10.38 -5.07 3.64
CA ARG A 214 -10.09 -4.02 2.65
C ARG A 214 -10.85 -4.26 1.35
N ARG A 215 -10.85 -5.50 0.87
CA ARG A 215 -11.54 -5.90 -0.35
C ARG A 215 -13.05 -5.68 -0.22
N ASP A 216 -13.67 -6.15 0.87
CA ASP A 216 -15.10 -5.96 1.12
C ASP A 216 -15.46 -4.49 1.37
N TYR A 217 -14.56 -3.72 1.99
CA TYR A 217 -14.72 -2.29 2.22
C TYR A 217 -14.70 -1.49 0.92
N ILE A 218 -13.86 -1.87 -0.06
CA ILE A 218 -13.67 -1.14 -1.33
C ILE A 218 -14.56 -1.64 -2.46
N LEU A 219 -14.77 -2.94 -2.59
CA LEU A 219 -15.49 -3.54 -3.71
C LEU A 219 -16.90 -4.00 -3.31
N GLY A 220 -17.20 -3.95 -2.02
CA GLY A 220 -18.41 -4.53 -1.46
C GLY A 220 -18.31 -6.04 -1.31
N VAL A 221 -19.29 -6.58 -0.58
CA VAL A 221 -19.42 -8.02 -0.37
C VAL A 221 -19.97 -8.69 -1.65
N PRO A 222 -19.50 -9.90 -2.00
CA PRO A 222 -19.98 -10.61 -3.18
C PRO A 222 -21.52 -10.79 -3.19
N GLY A 223 -22.16 -10.25 -4.22
CA GLY A 223 -23.62 -10.31 -4.41
C GLY A 223 -24.42 -9.20 -3.74
N GLY A 224 -23.77 -8.27 -3.05
CA GLY A 224 -24.39 -7.07 -2.47
C GLY A 224 -24.64 -5.97 -3.51
N VAL A 225 -25.55 -5.04 -3.20
CA VAL A 225 -25.69 -3.79 -3.95
C VAL A 225 -24.65 -2.82 -3.41
N TYR A 226 -23.80 -2.30 -4.28
CA TYR A 226 -22.66 -1.45 -3.92
C TYR A 226 -22.92 -0.01 -4.38
N ASP A 227 -23.11 0.92 -3.44
CA ASP A 227 -23.41 2.33 -3.71
C ASP A 227 -22.14 3.20 -3.64
N TYR A 228 -21.53 3.41 -4.79
CA TYR A 228 -20.33 4.23 -4.95
C TYR A 228 -20.47 5.65 -4.37
N LYS A 229 -21.66 6.27 -4.42
CA LYS A 229 -21.84 7.67 -3.97
C LYS A 229 -21.95 7.76 -2.45
N GLU A 230 -22.65 6.83 -1.82
CA GLU A 230 -22.72 6.77 -0.36
C GLU A 230 -21.35 6.42 0.23
N ASN A 231 -20.63 5.50 -0.40
CA ASN A 231 -19.30 5.06 0.03
C ASN A 231 -18.24 6.15 -0.10
N LEU A 232 -18.29 7.01 -1.13
CA LEU A 232 -17.35 8.12 -1.28
C LEU A 232 -17.28 9.02 -0.04
N LYS A 233 -18.42 9.25 0.62
CA LYS A 233 -18.45 10.07 1.84
C LYS A 233 -17.72 9.37 2.98
N GLU A 234 -17.91 8.07 3.12
CA GLU A 234 -17.22 7.26 4.12
C GLU A 234 -15.73 7.15 3.83
N TYR A 235 -15.33 7.00 2.56
CA TYR A 235 -13.92 7.00 2.17
C TYR A 235 -13.20 8.28 2.51
N LYS A 236 -13.81 9.44 2.23
CA LYS A 236 -13.24 10.73 2.65
C LYS A 236 -13.13 10.82 4.18
N SER A 237 -14.16 10.37 4.90
CA SER A 237 -14.16 10.30 6.37
C SER A 237 -13.02 9.42 6.90
N PHE A 238 -12.81 8.25 6.30
CA PHE A 238 -11.72 7.33 6.64
C PHE A 238 -10.35 7.97 6.40
N GLN A 239 -10.13 8.56 5.23
CA GLN A 239 -8.87 9.23 4.87
C GLN A 239 -8.55 10.40 5.82
N GLU A 240 -9.57 11.15 6.26
CA GLU A 240 -9.43 12.22 7.26
C GLU A 240 -9.14 11.68 8.67
N LYS A 241 -9.83 10.60 9.08
CA LYS A 241 -9.71 9.98 10.42
C LYS A 241 -8.39 9.22 10.56
N TYR A 242 -7.92 8.58 9.49
CA TYR A 242 -6.78 7.66 9.45
C TYR A 242 -5.81 7.99 8.29
N PRO A 243 -5.21 9.18 8.24
CA PRO A 243 -4.38 9.60 7.11
C PRO A 243 -3.12 8.75 6.92
N ASN A 244 -2.65 8.08 7.98
CA ASN A 244 -1.47 7.20 7.95
C ASN A 244 -1.82 5.73 7.69
N SER A 245 -3.11 5.38 7.59
CA SER A 245 -3.51 4.01 7.28
C SER A 245 -3.08 3.67 5.84
N PRO A 246 -2.46 2.51 5.59
CA PRO A 246 -2.24 2.00 4.24
C PRO A 246 -3.52 1.91 3.40
N THR A 247 -4.66 1.66 4.04
CA THR A 247 -5.96 1.67 3.36
C THR A 247 -6.35 3.05 2.82
N THR A 248 -5.86 4.15 3.40
CA THR A 248 -6.09 5.52 2.86
C THR A 248 -5.50 5.71 1.46
N GLU A 249 -4.34 5.09 1.18
CA GLU A 249 -3.72 5.13 -0.16
C GLU A 249 -4.46 4.25 -1.15
N LEU A 250 -4.84 3.02 -0.74
CA LEU A 250 -5.62 2.13 -1.57
C LEU A 250 -6.98 2.74 -1.95
N ILE A 251 -7.61 3.48 -1.03
CA ILE A 251 -8.81 4.28 -1.33
C ILE A 251 -8.50 5.35 -2.38
N GLY A 252 -7.39 6.08 -2.25
CA GLY A 252 -6.98 7.10 -3.22
C GLY A 252 -6.85 6.52 -4.62
N TYR A 253 -6.09 5.42 -4.74
CA TYR A 253 -5.89 4.69 -5.98
C TYR A 253 -7.21 4.17 -6.58
N TYR A 254 -8.10 3.63 -5.75
CA TYR A 254 -9.43 3.22 -6.18
C TYR A 254 -10.27 4.39 -6.72
N LEU A 255 -10.17 5.56 -6.09
CA LEU A 255 -10.96 6.74 -6.44
C LEU A 255 -10.51 7.42 -7.74
N GLU A 256 -9.27 7.24 -8.15
CA GLU A 256 -8.75 7.71 -9.45
C GLU A 256 -9.31 6.89 -10.62
N GLU A 257 -9.49 5.60 -10.41
CA GLU A 257 -9.91 4.65 -11.45
C GLU A 257 -11.44 4.49 -11.56
N VAL A 258 -12.15 4.71 -10.45
CA VAL A 258 -13.60 4.53 -10.41
C VAL A 258 -14.36 5.72 -11.01
N ASN A 259 -15.23 5.44 -11.97
CA ASN A 259 -16.15 6.44 -12.53
C ASN A 259 -17.35 6.65 -11.59
N LEU A 260 -17.28 7.71 -10.78
CA LEU A 260 -18.34 8.08 -9.84
C LEU A 260 -19.57 8.72 -10.51
N ASP A 261 -19.40 9.31 -11.70
CA ASP A 261 -20.47 9.98 -12.43
C ASP A 261 -21.36 9.00 -13.22
N LYS A 262 -20.75 7.92 -13.73
CA LYS A 262 -21.41 6.81 -14.42
C LYS A 262 -20.95 5.47 -13.85
N PRO A 263 -21.45 5.08 -12.66
CA PRO A 263 -21.02 3.85 -12.01
C PRO A 263 -21.26 2.58 -12.85
N GLU A 264 -22.24 2.60 -13.76
CA GLU A 264 -22.52 1.52 -14.71
C GLU A 264 -21.42 1.28 -15.74
N ASP A 265 -20.54 2.26 -15.99
CA ASP A 265 -19.43 2.15 -16.92
C ASP A 265 -18.19 1.51 -16.27
N ASN A 266 -18.20 1.29 -14.94
CA ASN A 266 -17.09 0.67 -14.24
C ASN A 266 -17.00 -0.83 -14.56
N ASP A 267 -15.81 -1.27 -14.97
CA ASP A 267 -15.51 -2.69 -15.10
C ASP A 267 -15.16 -3.28 -13.73
N SER A 268 -16.11 -4.00 -13.13
CA SER A 268 -15.93 -4.63 -11.82
C SER A 268 -14.81 -5.67 -11.78
N GLU A 269 -14.54 -6.36 -12.89
CA GLU A 269 -13.48 -7.36 -12.96
C GLU A 269 -12.11 -6.68 -13.01
N ALA A 270 -11.99 -5.62 -13.81
CA ALA A 270 -10.79 -4.79 -13.86
C ALA A 270 -10.49 -4.16 -12.50
N LEU A 271 -11.49 -3.54 -11.85
CA LEU A 271 -11.34 -2.96 -10.51
C LEU A 271 -10.96 -4.02 -9.46
N SER A 272 -11.58 -5.21 -9.48
CA SER A 272 -11.20 -6.27 -8.53
C SER A 272 -9.75 -6.70 -8.73
N LYS A 273 -9.34 -6.96 -9.97
CA LYS A 273 -7.97 -7.37 -10.28
C LYS A 273 -6.96 -6.31 -9.84
N MET A 274 -7.26 -5.05 -10.12
CA MET A 274 -6.45 -3.91 -9.73
C MET A 274 -6.27 -3.81 -8.20
N ILE A 275 -7.35 -3.96 -7.43
CA ILE A 275 -7.29 -3.95 -5.96
C ILE A 275 -6.52 -5.15 -5.43
N ASP A 276 -6.76 -6.34 -5.97
CA ASP A 276 -6.07 -7.56 -5.54
C ASP A 276 -4.55 -7.47 -5.80
N GLU A 277 -4.14 -6.97 -6.98
CA GLU A 277 -2.73 -6.73 -7.33
C GLU A 277 -2.08 -5.69 -6.41
N TYR A 278 -2.78 -4.59 -6.12
CA TYR A 278 -2.26 -3.57 -5.21
C TYR A 278 -2.11 -4.13 -3.79
N ILE A 279 -3.10 -4.88 -3.30
CA ILE A 279 -3.06 -5.53 -1.98
C ILE A 279 -1.87 -6.48 -1.89
N GLU A 280 -1.70 -7.37 -2.86
CA GLU A 280 -0.60 -8.35 -2.88
C GLU A 280 0.77 -7.68 -2.89
N LYS A 281 0.90 -6.57 -3.64
CA LYS A 281 2.16 -5.88 -3.86
C LYS A 281 2.60 -4.99 -2.69
N TYR A 282 1.65 -4.26 -2.11
CA TYR A 282 1.97 -3.21 -1.13
C TYR A 282 1.59 -3.58 0.30
N PHE A 283 0.71 -4.55 0.55
CA PHE A 283 0.26 -4.87 1.92
C PHE A 283 0.84 -6.18 2.43
N TYR A 284 2.09 -6.11 2.90
CA TYR A 284 2.82 -7.23 3.50
C TYR A 284 3.23 -6.95 4.96
N LEU A 285 3.72 -7.99 5.63
CA LEU A 285 4.05 -7.96 7.06
C LEU A 285 5.16 -6.97 7.42
N GLY A 286 4.93 -6.15 8.46
CA GLY A 286 5.92 -5.19 8.97
C GLY A 286 5.99 -3.86 8.22
N TYR A 287 5.22 -3.69 7.15
CA TYR A 287 5.24 -2.52 6.26
C TYR A 287 4.74 -1.21 6.91
N LEU A 288 3.83 -1.29 7.87
CA LEU A 288 3.27 -0.11 8.57
C LEU A 288 4.35 0.77 9.24
N LYS A 289 5.33 0.17 9.92
CA LYS A 289 6.44 0.91 10.56
C LYS A 289 7.36 1.58 9.55
N GLU A 290 7.51 0.99 8.38
CA GLU A 290 8.31 1.60 7.31
C GLU A 290 7.55 2.79 6.70
N ARG A 291 6.23 2.68 6.53
CA ARG A 291 5.37 3.82 6.14
C ARG A 291 5.39 4.97 7.13
N GLU A 292 5.41 4.70 8.43
CA GLU A 292 5.59 5.76 9.44
C GLU A 292 6.89 6.53 9.27
N LYS A 293 7.95 5.89 8.79
CA LYS A 293 9.24 6.54 8.45
C LYS A 293 9.22 7.25 7.11
N GLY A 294 8.13 7.13 6.34
CA GLY A 294 7.95 7.70 5.02
C GLY A 294 8.23 6.74 3.87
N ASN A 295 8.50 5.45 4.12
CA ASN A 295 8.82 4.49 3.08
C ASN A 295 7.57 3.83 2.50
N LEU A 296 7.26 4.16 1.26
CA LEU A 296 6.11 3.67 0.51
C LEU A 296 6.46 2.51 -0.44
N PHE A 297 7.73 2.12 -0.56
CA PHE A 297 8.15 1.07 -1.50
C PHE A 297 7.65 -0.33 -1.11
N SER A 298 7.42 -1.19 -2.10
CA SER A 298 7.01 -2.59 -1.88
C SER A 298 8.09 -3.42 -1.16
N GLU A 299 7.75 -4.64 -0.73
CA GLU A 299 8.71 -5.56 -0.11
C GLU A 299 9.89 -5.89 -1.05
N GLN A 300 9.59 -6.03 -2.34
CA GLN A 300 10.57 -6.37 -3.37
C GLN A 300 11.61 -5.26 -3.50
N THR A 301 11.18 -4.00 -3.61
CA THR A 301 12.07 -2.85 -3.62
C THR A 301 12.80 -2.67 -2.29
N ASN A 302 12.15 -2.90 -1.15
CA ASN A 302 12.82 -2.87 0.15
C ASN A 302 13.93 -3.92 0.30
N THR A 303 13.76 -5.08 -0.35
CA THR A 303 14.80 -6.10 -0.43
C THR A 303 15.97 -5.63 -1.28
N LEU A 304 15.68 -5.04 -2.45
CA LEU A 304 16.69 -4.44 -3.31
C LEU A 304 17.42 -3.27 -2.63
N LEU A 305 16.74 -2.47 -1.80
CA LEU A 305 17.35 -1.34 -1.08
C LEU A 305 18.40 -1.83 -0.09
N LYS A 306 18.12 -2.95 0.60
CA LYS A 306 19.09 -3.61 1.49
C LYS A 306 20.30 -4.13 0.70
N GLU A 307 20.07 -4.72 -0.47
CA GLU A 307 21.13 -5.16 -1.37
C GLU A 307 21.99 -3.99 -1.86
N PHE A 308 21.36 -2.91 -2.32
CA PHE A 308 22.01 -1.68 -2.75
C PHE A 308 22.92 -1.09 -1.67
N ASN A 309 22.44 -1.02 -0.43
CA ASN A 309 23.24 -0.52 0.70
C ASN A 309 24.43 -1.42 1.02
N LYS A 310 24.23 -2.74 0.99
CA LYS A 310 25.32 -3.71 1.22
C LYS A 310 26.40 -3.58 0.14
N ASN A 311 25.99 -3.45 -1.12
CA ASN A 311 26.90 -3.29 -2.26
C ASN A 311 27.77 -2.02 -2.09
N LYS A 312 27.19 -0.90 -1.62
CA LYS A 312 27.92 0.35 -1.33
C LYS A 312 29.05 0.16 -0.31
N GLU A 313 28.82 -0.59 0.77
CA GLU A 313 29.85 -0.86 1.78
C GLU A 313 31.00 -1.71 1.23
N GLU A 314 30.68 -2.71 0.41
CA GLU A 314 31.67 -3.57 -0.26
C GLU A 314 32.53 -2.78 -1.27
N VAL A 315 31.90 -1.87 -2.02
CA VAL A 315 32.55 -0.96 -2.99
C VAL A 315 33.59 -0.08 -2.30
N ILE A 316 33.24 0.57 -1.18
CA ILE A 316 34.16 1.43 -0.42
C ILE A 316 35.38 0.64 0.07
N ASN A 317 35.21 -0.62 0.47
CA ASN A 317 36.31 -1.45 0.92
C ASN A 317 37.22 -1.91 -0.24
N LYS A 318 36.63 -2.25 -1.39
CA LYS A 318 37.38 -2.62 -2.59
C LYS A 318 38.21 -1.45 -3.11
N LEU A 319 37.63 -0.25 -3.19
CA LEU A 319 38.28 0.99 -3.65
C LEU A 319 39.60 1.30 -2.93
N LYS A 320 39.71 1.00 -1.63
CA LYS A 320 40.93 1.21 -0.83
C LYS A 320 42.14 0.40 -1.32
N THR A 321 41.91 -0.64 -2.10
CA THR A 321 42.96 -1.56 -2.60
C THR A 321 43.33 -1.33 -4.07
N LEU A 322 42.51 -0.58 -4.81
CA LEU A 322 42.68 -0.36 -6.23
C LEU A 322 43.64 0.80 -6.50
N ASN A 323 44.38 0.73 -7.60
CA ASN A 323 45.02 1.91 -8.16
C ASN A 323 44.00 2.79 -8.93
N LYS A 324 44.41 4.00 -9.34
CA LYS A 324 43.49 4.95 -10.00
C LYS A 324 42.84 4.39 -11.26
N GLU A 325 43.60 3.77 -12.16
CA GLU A 325 43.05 3.22 -13.41
C GLU A 325 42.09 2.04 -13.14
N GLU A 326 42.39 1.21 -12.15
CA GLU A 326 41.48 0.16 -11.70
C GLU A 326 40.21 0.73 -11.06
N ALA A 327 40.33 1.82 -10.30
CA ALA A 327 39.20 2.50 -9.68
C ALA A 327 38.30 3.20 -10.72
N ASP A 328 38.88 3.78 -11.78
CA ASP A 328 38.16 4.38 -12.90
C ASP A 328 37.27 3.33 -13.59
N LYS A 329 37.86 2.18 -13.94
CA LYS A 329 37.09 1.06 -14.51
C LYS A 329 36.03 0.56 -13.54
N PHE A 330 36.37 0.43 -12.27
CA PHE A 330 35.43 -0.04 -11.26
C PHE A 330 34.27 0.94 -11.03
N TYR A 331 34.47 2.25 -11.20
CA TYR A 331 33.40 3.24 -11.21
C TYR A 331 32.40 2.96 -12.35
N GLU A 332 32.87 2.71 -13.57
CA GLU A 332 31.99 2.43 -14.71
C GLU A 332 31.19 1.13 -14.48
N ASP A 333 31.86 0.05 -14.06
CA ASP A 333 31.21 -1.23 -13.75
C ASP A 333 30.16 -1.08 -12.63
N TYR A 334 30.46 -0.25 -11.62
CA TYR A 334 29.57 -0.02 -10.48
C TYR A 334 28.36 0.85 -10.85
N LEU A 335 28.56 1.88 -11.69
CA LEU A 335 27.47 2.71 -12.22
C LEU A 335 26.47 1.86 -13.02
N GLU A 336 26.96 0.99 -13.92
CA GLU A 336 26.09 0.10 -14.71
C GLU A 336 25.30 -0.87 -13.82
N SER A 337 25.96 -1.51 -12.86
CA SER A 337 25.30 -2.42 -11.92
C SER A 337 24.27 -1.73 -11.03
N ASN A 338 24.52 -0.48 -10.61
CA ASN A 338 23.57 0.28 -9.82
C ASN A 338 22.34 0.67 -10.64
N ASN A 339 22.54 1.09 -11.90
CA ASN A 339 21.44 1.43 -12.81
C ASN A 339 20.49 0.23 -12.99
N GLU A 340 21.00 -0.99 -13.16
CA GLU A 340 20.16 -2.19 -13.25
C GLU A 340 19.34 -2.46 -11.98
N ILE A 341 19.88 -2.13 -10.81
CA ILE A 341 19.18 -2.29 -9.53
C ILE A 341 18.07 -1.22 -9.41
N LEU A 342 18.38 0.03 -9.75
CA LEU A 342 17.44 1.14 -9.70
C LEU A 342 16.31 1.00 -10.72
N GLU A 343 16.61 0.53 -11.94
CA GLU A 343 15.60 0.22 -12.95
C GLU A 343 14.58 -0.78 -12.40
N LYS A 344 15.06 -1.88 -11.80
CA LYS A 344 14.18 -2.87 -11.15
C LYS A 344 13.36 -2.28 -10.00
N MET A 345 13.93 -1.38 -9.19
CA MET A 345 13.17 -0.71 -8.11
C MET A 345 12.07 0.20 -8.67
N ASN A 346 12.37 0.97 -9.72
CA ASN A 346 11.40 1.82 -10.39
C ASN A 346 10.31 1.01 -11.07
N GLU A 347 10.65 -0.08 -11.76
CA GLU A 347 9.67 -1.01 -12.36
C GLU A 347 8.80 -1.66 -11.29
N ASN A 348 9.43 -2.12 -10.20
CA ASN A 348 8.72 -2.73 -9.10
C ASN A 348 7.70 -1.79 -8.50
N ASP A 349 7.93 -0.48 -8.40
CA ASP A 349 7.01 0.45 -7.73
C ASP A 349 6.49 1.57 -8.64
N TYR A 350 6.44 1.34 -9.96
CA TYR A 350 5.97 2.30 -10.95
C TYR A 350 4.64 2.94 -10.57
N THR A 351 3.62 2.14 -10.26
CA THR A 351 2.28 2.64 -9.89
C THR A 351 2.30 3.51 -8.62
N MET A 352 3.15 3.17 -7.64
CA MET A 352 3.28 3.97 -6.42
C MET A 352 3.98 5.29 -6.74
N LEU A 353 5.07 5.24 -7.51
CA LEU A 353 5.79 6.44 -7.94
C LEU A 353 4.90 7.37 -8.76
N ASP A 354 4.02 6.83 -9.61
CA ASP A 354 3.14 7.62 -10.48
C ASP A 354 2.04 8.37 -9.71
N ASN A 355 1.52 7.80 -8.61
CA ASN A 355 0.30 8.33 -7.98
C ASN A 355 0.49 8.80 -6.54
N ALA A 356 1.41 8.21 -5.78
CA ALA A 356 1.40 8.34 -4.31
C ALA A 356 1.71 9.76 -3.81
N PHE A 357 2.33 10.62 -4.61
CA PHE A 357 2.75 11.95 -4.18
C PHE A 357 1.85 13.08 -4.69
N TYR A 358 0.74 12.80 -5.35
CA TYR A 358 -0.23 13.79 -5.76
C TYR A 358 -1.35 14.00 -4.72
N ILE A 359 -1.90 15.22 -4.66
CA ILE A 359 -3.08 15.64 -3.90
C ILE A 359 -4.15 16.09 -4.91
N GLY A 360 -4.91 15.14 -5.45
CA GLY A 360 -5.94 15.44 -6.46
C GLY A 360 -5.35 15.74 -7.84
N GLU A 361 -5.95 16.67 -8.59
CA GLU A 361 -5.54 16.97 -9.97
C GLU A 361 -4.21 17.76 -10.01
N GLY A 362 -3.08 17.05 -9.92
CA GLY A 362 -1.74 17.53 -10.26
C GLY A 362 -0.96 18.30 -9.19
N ASP A 363 -1.57 18.63 -8.04
CA ASP A 363 -0.85 19.25 -6.93
C ASP A 363 0.02 18.20 -6.19
N ILE A 364 1.25 18.52 -5.79
CA ILE A 364 2.17 17.57 -5.13
C ILE A 364 2.10 17.68 -3.59
N ASP A 365 1.97 16.53 -2.91
CA ASP A 365 2.18 16.39 -1.47
C ASP A 365 3.67 16.45 -1.12
N LYS A 366 4.17 17.68 -1.02
CA LYS A 366 5.58 17.93 -0.66
C LYS A 366 5.93 17.38 0.72
N GLU A 367 4.99 17.29 1.66
CA GLU A 367 5.29 16.75 2.99
C GLU A 367 5.55 15.24 2.90
N LYS A 368 4.67 14.52 2.20
CA LYS A 368 4.80 13.09 1.94
C LYS A 368 6.07 12.76 1.16
N LEU A 369 6.37 13.49 0.08
CA LEU A 369 7.60 13.32 -0.70
C LEU A 369 8.85 13.58 0.14
N ASN A 370 8.87 14.65 0.93
CA ASN A 370 10.01 14.96 1.82
C ASN A 370 10.23 13.85 2.86
N LYS A 371 9.14 13.25 3.38
CA LYS A 371 9.22 12.14 4.33
C LYS A 371 9.82 10.89 3.67
N GLN A 372 9.41 10.57 2.44
CA GLN A 372 10.00 9.50 1.62
C GLN A 372 11.49 9.73 1.36
N ASN A 373 11.89 10.93 0.94
CA ASN A 373 13.30 11.24 0.67
C ASN A 373 14.15 11.21 1.94
N LYS A 374 13.60 11.59 3.09
CA LYS A 374 14.28 11.44 4.38
C LYS A 374 14.54 9.99 4.76
N PHE A 375 13.66 9.05 4.39
CA PHE A 375 13.94 7.63 4.55
C PHE A 375 15.10 7.17 3.65
N LEU A 376 15.12 7.66 2.40
CA LEU A 376 16.12 7.32 1.39
C LEU A 376 17.51 7.93 1.62
N ASP A 377 17.62 8.94 2.49
CA ASP A 377 18.90 9.50 2.95
C ASP A 377 19.89 8.41 3.42
N ASN A 378 19.38 7.35 4.05
CA ASN A 378 20.20 6.24 4.55
C ASN A 378 20.90 5.46 3.42
N TYR A 379 20.33 5.50 2.21
CA TYR A 379 20.83 4.80 1.03
C TYR A 379 21.65 5.74 0.14
N GLY A 380 21.43 7.06 0.26
CA GLY A 380 21.97 8.05 -0.68
C GLY A 380 21.16 8.12 -1.97
N LEU A 381 19.87 7.81 -1.87
CA LEU A 381 18.88 7.87 -2.95
C LEU A 381 17.87 8.98 -2.69
N GLU A 382 17.09 9.31 -3.71
CA GLU A 382 15.95 10.23 -3.63
C GLU A 382 14.92 9.91 -4.72
N VAL A 383 13.67 10.27 -4.46
CA VAL A 383 12.58 10.31 -5.44
C VAL A 383 12.48 11.74 -5.96
N ILE A 384 12.56 11.90 -7.27
CA ILE A 384 12.46 13.18 -7.98
C ILE A 384 11.22 13.21 -8.88
N GLU A 385 10.68 14.40 -9.08
CA GLU A 385 9.63 14.66 -10.07
C GLU A 385 10.22 14.64 -11.48
N ILE A 386 9.53 13.99 -12.40
CA ILE A 386 9.84 13.95 -13.84
C ILE A 386 8.65 14.50 -14.64
N GLU A 387 8.71 14.48 -15.98
CA GLU A 387 7.64 15.02 -16.84
C GLU A 387 6.26 14.46 -16.50
N GLU A 388 6.18 13.15 -16.26
CA GLU A 388 4.98 12.46 -15.81
C GLU A 388 5.34 11.53 -14.64
N GLY A 389 4.87 11.87 -13.43
CA GLY A 389 5.10 11.09 -12.21
C GLY A 389 6.46 11.33 -11.55
N PHE A 390 7.00 10.28 -10.94
CA PHE A 390 8.22 10.35 -10.12
C PHE A 390 9.18 9.19 -10.44
N MET A 391 10.46 9.39 -10.14
CA MET A 391 11.52 8.39 -10.33
C MET A 391 12.44 8.31 -9.12
N LEU A 392 12.76 7.10 -8.69
CA LEU A 392 13.83 6.82 -7.73
C LEU A 392 15.20 6.89 -8.43
N THR A 393 16.09 7.73 -7.93
CA THR A 393 17.44 7.93 -8.46
C THR A 393 18.45 8.07 -7.31
N GLU A 394 19.74 8.00 -7.63
CA GLU A 394 20.79 8.38 -6.69
C GLU A 394 20.82 9.88 -6.47
N LYS A 395 21.16 10.27 -5.24
CA LYS A 395 21.48 11.68 -4.99
C LYS A 395 22.63 12.13 -5.87
N LYS A 396 22.56 13.36 -6.36
CA LYS A 396 23.59 13.94 -7.24
C LYS A 396 25.02 13.74 -6.74
N ASP A 397 25.24 13.84 -5.43
CA ASP A 397 26.57 13.72 -4.82
C ASP A 397 26.99 12.28 -4.47
N PHE A 398 26.15 11.27 -4.75
CA PHE A 398 26.36 9.87 -4.38
C PHE A 398 27.71 9.33 -4.89
N TYR A 399 27.90 9.33 -6.21
CA TYR A 399 29.13 8.83 -6.83
C TYR A 399 30.34 9.69 -6.48
N TYR A 400 30.18 11.00 -6.42
CA TYR A 400 31.27 11.90 -6.05
C TYR A 400 31.79 11.58 -4.64
N ASN A 401 30.89 11.38 -3.68
CA ASN A 401 31.27 11.08 -2.31
C ASN A 401 31.98 9.73 -2.15
N ILE A 402 31.64 8.74 -2.97
CA ILE A 402 32.28 7.43 -2.95
C ILE A 402 33.66 7.48 -3.63
N PHE A 403 33.76 8.07 -4.82
CA PHE A 403 34.91 7.89 -5.71
C PHE A 403 35.96 9.01 -5.66
N LYS A 404 35.63 10.24 -5.22
CA LYS A 404 36.49 11.43 -5.36
C LYS A 404 37.95 11.31 -4.93
N ASN A 405 38.25 10.42 -3.98
CA ASN A 405 39.60 10.21 -3.43
C ASN A 405 40.36 9.04 -4.08
N TYR A 406 39.71 8.26 -4.94
CA TYR A 406 40.23 6.99 -5.45
C TYR A 406 40.47 7.00 -6.97
N VAL A 407 39.67 7.74 -7.72
CA VAL A 407 39.74 7.82 -9.19
C VAL A 407 40.83 8.79 -9.69
N SER A 408 41.07 8.79 -10.99
CA SER A 408 41.88 9.77 -11.69
C SER A 408 41.31 11.20 -11.59
N ASP A 409 42.12 12.19 -11.98
CA ASP A 409 41.69 13.59 -11.89
C ASP A 409 40.58 13.93 -12.91
N ASP A 410 40.62 13.32 -14.10
CA ASP A 410 39.56 13.45 -15.11
C ASP A 410 38.27 12.78 -14.65
N TYR A 411 38.30 11.56 -14.10
CA TYR A 411 37.10 10.93 -13.54
C TYR A 411 36.55 11.71 -12.35
N ARG A 412 37.40 12.18 -11.43
CA ARG A 412 36.95 12.99 -10.29
C ARG A 412 36.24 14.25 -10.74
N ASP A 413 36.82 14.98 -11.69
CA ASP A 413 36.26 16.23 -12.18
C ASP A 413 34.97 15.98 -13.01
N PHE A 414 34.90 14.89 -13.77
CA PHE A 414 33.69 14.47 -14.49
C PHE A 414 32.54 14.15 -13.52
N ILE A 415 32.79 13.28 -12.54
CA ILE A 415 31.79 12.89 -11.54
C ILE A 415 31.33 14.12 -10.74
N LYS A 416 32.25 15.07 -10.49
CA LYS A 416 31.90 16.33 -9.85
C LYS A 416 30.93 17.16 -10.69
N LEU A 417 31.17 17.29 -12.00
CA LEU A 417 30.25 18.00 -12.90
C LEU A 417 28.87 17.36 -12.91
N CYS A 418 28.78 16.03 -12.96
CA CYS A 418 27.52 15.32 -12.81
C CYS A 418 26.84 15.61 -11.46
N SER A 419 27.61 15.69 -10.36
CA SER A 419 27.04 15.98 -9.04
C SER A 419 26.57 17.42 -8.84
N GLU A 420 27.06 18.34 -9.67
CA GLU A 420 26.66 19.74 -9.66
C GLU A 420 25.58 20.02 -10.72
N ASP A 421 25.00 18.98 -11.34
CA ASP A 421 24.07 19.16 -12.44
C ASP A 421 22.69 19.70 -12.01
N ILE A 422 21.91 20.20 -12.97
CA ILE A 422 20.58 20.78 -12.72
C ILE A 422 19.50 19.69 -12.72
N ASP A 423 18.46 19.84 -11.88
CA ASP A 423 17.33 18.91 -11.86
C ASP A 423 16.49 19.01 -13.14
N TYR A 424 15.81 17.93 -13.52
CA TYR A 424 15.05 17.85 -14.78
C TYR A 424 14.01 18.98 -14.92
N ILE A 425 13.18 19.22 -13.90
CA ILE A 425 12.16 20.28 -13.94
C ILE A 425 12.80 21.69 -13.99
N ASP A 426 13.87 21.89 -13.22
CA ASP A 426 14.62 23.15 -13.22
C ASP A 426 15.33 23.38 -14.56
N TYR A 427 15.78 22.32 -15.24
CA TYR A 427 16.41 22.36 -16.55
C TYR A 427 15.47 22.96 -17.59
N PHE A 428 14.26 22.41 -17.71
CA PHE A 428 13.25 22.89 -18.66
C PHE A 428 12.83 24.32 -18.35
N SER A 429 12.56 24.62 -17.08
CA SER A 429 12.18 25.99 -16.66
C SER A 429 13.30 27.00 -16.96
N SER A 430 14.56 26.59 -16.80
CA SER A 430 15.72 27.45 -17.06
C SER A 430 15.92 27.76 -18.54
N LEU A 431 15.56 26.87 -19.46
CA LEU A 431 15.70 27.15 -20.90
C LEU A 431 14.89 28.38 -21.34
N GLU A 432 13.72 28.62 -20.72
CA GLU A 432 12.87 29.75 -21.04
C GLU A 432 13.13 30.98 -20.16
N GLU A 433 13.27 30.78 -18.84
CA GLU A 433 13.32 31.89 -17.88
C GLU A 433 14.74 32.38 -17.58
N HIS A 434 15.71 31.46 -17.57
CA HIS A 434 17.08 31.69 -17.10
C HIS A 434 18.14 30.96 -17.96
N PRO A 435 18.18 31.18 -19.29
CA PRO A 435 19.07 30.47 -20.21
C PRO A 435 20.55 30.62 -19.86
N GLU A 436 20.92 31.65 -19.09
CA GLU A 436 22.27 31.82 -18.56
C GLU A 436 22.76 30.68 -17.65
N ILE A 437 21.84 29.95 -17.00
CA ILE A 437 22.15 28.77 -16.18
C ILE A 437 22.64 27.64 -17.09
N ILE A 438 21.91 27.38 -18.19
CA ILE A 438 22.26 26.37 -19.19
C ILE A 438 23.57 26.73 -19.90
N ALA A 439 23.76 28.01 -20.23
CA ALA A 439 25.02 28.52 -20.75
C ALA A 439 26.22 28.18 -19.85
N ASP A 440 26.07 28.35 -18.54
CA ASP A 440 27.16 28.03 -17.60
C ASP A 440 27.41 26.50 -17.52
N LYS A 441 26.39 25.64 -17.74
CA LYS A 441 26.57 24.18 -17.91
C LYS A 441 27.38 23.83 -19.15
N VAL A 442 27.01 24.39 -20.31
CA VAL A 442 27.75 24.21 -21.58
C VAL A 442 29.23 24.54 -21.37
N ILE A 443 29.52 25.69 -20.77
CA ILE A 443 30.90 26.14 -20.53
C ILE A 443 31.67 25.23 -19.58
N ASN A 444 31.03 24.66 -18.56
CA ASN A 444 31.69 23.74 -17.65
C ASN A 444 32.13 22.46 -18.37
N TRP A 445 31.29 21.93 -19.26
CA TRP A 445 31.62 20.78 -20.09
C TRP A 445 32.67 21.09 -21.17
N GLU A 446 32.60 22.25 -21.82
CA GLU A 446 33.65 22.69 -22.76
C GLU A 446 35.03 22.79 -22.08
N LYS A 447 35.07 23.33 -20.86
CA LYS A 447 36.32 23.38 -20.05
C LYS A 447 36.83 22.01 -19.65
N PHE A 448 35.93 21.05 -19.39
CA PHE A 448 36.33 19.68 -19.11
C PHE A 448 37.01 19.05 -20.32
N LEU A 449 36.41 19.18 -21.50
CA LEU A 449 36.94 18.67 -22.77
C LEU A 449 38.28 19.32 -23.13
N GLU A 450 38.43 20.63 -22.91
CA GLU A 450 39.71 21.35 -23.11
C GLU A 450 40.80 20.85 -22.16
N LYS A 451 40.44 20.59 -20.89
CA LYS A 451 41.38 20.16 -19.86
C LYS A 451 41.80 18.70 -20.03
N TYR A 452 40.90 17.83 -20.51
CA TYR A 452 41.10 16.39 -20.58
C TYR A 452 40.76 15.81 -21.97
N PRO A 453 41.47 16.24 -23.04
CA PRO A 453 41.17 15.81 -24.41
C PRO A 453 41.41 14.31 -24.64
N ASP A 454 42.31 13.69 -23.88
CA ASP A 454 42.66 12.26 -24.00
C ASP A 454 41.91 11.38 -22.96
N SER A 455 40.88 11.91 -22.28
CA SER A 455 40.14 11.14 -21.27
C SER A 455 39.33 10.01 -21.89
N LYS A 456 39.24 8.87 -21.19
CA LYS A 456 38.29 7.80 -21.53
C LYS A 456 36.83 8.26 -21.45
N LEU A 457 36.56 9.38 -20.76
CA LEU A 457 35.25 9.99 -20.61
C LEU A 457 34.98 11.10 -21.62
N GLU A 458 35.91 11.43 -22.52
CA GLU A 458 35.77 12.51 -23.51
C GLU A 458 34.44 12.38 -24.25
N LYS A 459 34.17 11.22 -24.86
CA LYS A 459 32.94 10.99 -25.63
C LYS A 459 31.67 11.17 -24.79
N LYS A 460 31.68 10.70 -23.54
CA LYS A 460 30.54 10.87 -22.62
C LYS A 460 30.34 12.36 -22.29
N ALA A 461 31.41 13.08 -21.99
CA ALA A 461 31.37 14.51 -21.71
C ALA A 461 30.95 15.34 -22.94
N ASN A 462 31.40 14.95 -24.14
CA ASN A 462 31.07 15.63 -25.39
C ASN A 462 29.59 15.41 -25.77
N ASN A 463 29.04 14.21 -25.54
CA ASN A 463 27.59 13.97 -25.65
C ASN A 463 26.78 14.89 -24.74
N ILE A 464 27.16 14.99 -23.46
CA ILE A 464 26.46 15.86 -22.51
C ILE A 464 26.60 17.33 -22.91
N CYS A 465 27.80 17.77 -23.28
CA CYS A 465 28.05 19.12 -23.77
C CYS A 465 27.21 19.45 -25.01
N TYR A 466 27.09 18.49 -25.93
CA TYR A 466 26.30 18.62 -27.13
C TYR A 466 24.83 18.81 -26.81
N SER A 467 24.23 17.97 -25.96
CA SER A 467 22.82 18.10 -25.56
C SER A 467 22.53 19.46 -24.94
N TYR A 468 23.33 19.90 -23.96
CA TYR A 468 23.17 21.22 -23.35
C TYR A 468 23.30 22.36 -24.37
N ARG A 469 24.26 22.24 -25.30
CA ARG A 469 24.49 23.25 -26.32
C ARG A 469 23.36 23.29 -27.33
N ASP A 470 22.83 22.14 -27.72
CA ASP A 470 21.74 22.02 -28.69
C ASP A 470 20.47 22.68 -28.13
N ASP A 471 20.06 22.30 -26.92
CA ASP A 471 18.86 22.85 -26.27
C ASP A 471 18.99 24.35 -25.98
N TYR A 472 20.17 24.79 -25.53
CA TYR A 472 20.45 26.21 -25.31
C TYR A 472 20.38 27.03 -26.61
N ILE A 473 20.87 26.50 -27.72
CA ILE A 473 20.81 27.20 -29.01
C ILE A 473 19.38 27.16 -29.55
N LEU A 474 18.73 26.00 -29.54
CA LEU A 474 17.38 25.80 -30.05
C LEU A 474 16.36 26.73 -29.37
N SER A 475 16.43 26.83 -28.04
CA SER A 475 15.58 27.73 -27.25
C SER A 475 15.76 29.20 -27.65
N LEU A 476 17.00 29.64 -27.92
CA LEU A 476 17.32 31.03 -28.25
C LEU A 476 17.22 31.38 -29.74
N THR A 477 17.16 30.39 -30.64
CA THR A 477 17.09 30.61 -32.10
C THR A 477 15.73 30.27 -32.68
N SER A 478 14.66 30.43 -31.90
CA SER A 478 13.29 30.21 -32.33
C SER A 478 12.92 31.01 -33.60
N SER A 479 11.83 30.60 -34.27
CA SER A 479 11.30 31.32 -35.44
C SER A 479 10.96 32.78 -35.14
N GLN A 480 10.44 33.03 -33.93
CA GLN A 480 10.12 34.37 -33.44
C GLN A 480 11.37 35.23 -33.30
N THR A 481 12.44 34.67 -32.72
CA THR A 481 13.72 35.36 -32.57
C THR A 481 14.36 35.67 -33.92
N THR A 482 14.29 34.72 -34.85
CA THR A 482 14.75 34.90 -36.23
C THR A 482 13.99 36.02 -36.95
N GLU A 483 12.67 36.10 -36.77
CA GLU A 483 11.86 37.18 -37.35
C GLU A 483 12.18 38.55 -36.74
N VAL A 484 12.42 38.62 -35.42
CA VAL A 484 12.86 39.83 -34.73
C VAL A 484 14.17 40.36 -35.33
N LEU A 485 15.14 39.48 -35.58
CA LEU A 485 16.41 39.81 -36.23
C LEU A 485 16.23 40.25 -37.69
N LYS A 486 15.35 39.58 -38.47
CA LYS A 486 15.02 39.97 -39.86
C LYS A 486 14.42 41.39 -39.92
N ASN A 487 13.68 41.78 -38.88
CA ASN A 487 13.11 43.11 -38.74
C ASN A 487 14.06 44.17 -38.14
N GLY A 488 15.33 43.82 -37.89
CA GLY A 488 16.34 44.73 -37.33
C GLY A 488 16.11 45.10 -35.86
N LYS A 489 15.36 44.27 -35.12
CA LYS A 489 15.06 44.44 -33.69
C LYS A 489 15.89 43.45 -32.86
N ILE A 490 15.87 43.63 -31.54
CA ILE A 490 16.55 42.79 -30.55
C ILE A 490 15.55 42.45 -29.44
N ASN A 491 15.34 41.16 -29.17
CA ASN A 491 14.58 40.63 -28.02
C ASN A 491 15.54 40.14 -26.94
N GLU A 492 15.02 39.56 -25.86
CA GLU A 492 15.84 39.01 -24.76
C GLU A 492 16.76 37.89 -25.25
N ASP A 493 16.29 36.98 -26.10
CA ASP A 493 17.11 35.88 -26.63
C ASP A 493 18.35 36.40 -27.38
N VAL A 494 18.18 37.40 -28.25
CA VAL A 494 19.31 38.04 -28.95
C VAL A 494 20.24 38.75 -27.98
N LYS A 495 19.73 39.33 -26.88
CA LYS A 495 20.60 39.90 -25.84
C LYS A 495 21.40 38.80 -25.15
N GLU A 496 20.80 37.64 -24.89
CA GLU A 496 21.48 36.51 -24.29
C GLU A 496 22.56 35.93 -25.21
N LEU A 497 22.28 35.74 -26.49
CA LEU A 497 23.28 35.34 -27.49
C LEU A 497 24.48 36.31 -27.51
N ASN A 498 24.21 37.62 -27.48
CA ASN A 498 25.26 38.64 -27.40
C ASN A 498 26.01 38.64 -26.05
N ARG A 499 25.32 38.38 -24.94
CA ARG A 499 25.92 38.22 -23.60
C ARG A 499 26.90 37.05 -23.62
N PHE A 500 26.49 35.90 -24.16
CA PHE A 500 27.31 34.71 -24.27
C PHE A 500 28.59 34.98 -25.06
N ILE A 501 28.48 35.55 -26.27
CA ILE A 501 29.65 35.91 -27.11
C ILE A 501 30.64 36.80 -26.34
N LYS A 502 30.13 37.78 -25.59
CA LYS A 502 30.95 38.72 -24.82
C LYS A 502 31.63 38.07 -23.62
N LYS A 503 30.91 37.18 -22.90
CA LYS A 503 31.40 36.50 -21.70
C LYS A 503 32.39 35.38 -22.05
N TYR A 504 32.15 34.68 -23.15
CA TYR A 504 32.87 33.46 -23.56
C TYR A 504 33.37 33.51 -25.01
N PRO A 505 34.26 34.46 -25.37
CA PRO A 505 34.62 34.72 -26.76
C PRO A 505 35.35 33.57 -27.47
N ASN A 506 35.96 32.64 -26.73
CA ASN A 506 36.74 31.51 -27.24
C ASN A 506 35.97 30.18 -27.18
N SER A 507 34.71 30.19 -26.73
CA SER A 507 33.87 28.99 -26.66
C SER A 507 33.51 28.49 -28.07
N PRO A 508 33.55 27.18 -28.34
CA PRO A 508 32.93 26.60 -29.54
C PRO A 508 31.47 27.02 -29.73
N THR A 509 30.70 27.15 -28.64
CA THR A 509 29.33 27.68 -28.69
C THR A 509 29.28 29.12 -29.21
N THR A 510 30.28 29.96 -28.93
CA THR A 510 30.37 31.31 -29.52
C THR A 510 30.56 31.27 -31.05
N GLU A 511 31.24 30.25 -31.59
CA GLU A 511 31.33 30.06 -33.05
C GLU A 511 29.95 29.75 -33.64
N LEU A 512 29.19 28.86 -33.01
CA LEU A 512 27.83 28.50 -33.43
C LEU A 512 26.87 29.71 -33.39
N ILE A 513 26.93 30.50 -32.30
CA ILE A 513 26.10 31.71 -32.18
C ILE A 513 26.45 32.74 -33.25
N LYS A 514 27.75 32.98 -33.52
CA LYS A 514 28.17 33.89 -34.60
C LYS A 514 27.69 33.40 -35.96
N TYR A 515 27.79 32.10 -36.20
CA TYR A 515 27.29 31.48 -37.42
C TYR A 515 25.78 31.72 -37.61
N TYR A 516 24.98 31.58 -36.56
CA TYR A 516 23.56 31.97 -36.59
C TYR A 516 23.38 33.45 -36.95
N LEU A 517 24.04 34.37 -36.23
CA LEU A 517 23.89 35.82 -36.41
C LEU A 517 24.37 36.31 -37.79
N GLU A 518 25.25 35.58 -38.46
CA GLU A 518 25.67 35.86 -39.83
C GLU A 518 24.69 35.32 -40.88
N ASN A 519 23.94 34.25 -40.56
CA ASN A 519 23.16 33.48 -41.53
C ASN A 519 21.64 33.44 -41.27
N TYR A 520 21.12 34.09 -40.22
CA TYR A 520 19.69 34.09 -39.82
C TYR A 520 18.69 34.50 -40.92
N LYS A 521 19.17 35.07 -42.03
CA LYS A 521 18.35 35.41 -43.20
C LYS A 521 18.07 34.21 -44.11
N ASN A 522 18.83 33.12 -43.98
CA ASN A 522 18.57 31.88 -44.69
C ASN A 522 17.31 31.21 -44.12
N ASP A 523 16.48 30.66 -44.99
CA ASP A 523 15.25 29.97 -44.58
C ASP A 523 15.57 28.57 -44.00
N ASP A 524 16.70 27.99 -44.38
CA ASP A 524 17.19 26.68 -43.88
C ASP A 524 18.14 26.83 -42.68
N ILE A 525 18.07 27.95 -41.94
CA ILE A 525 19.05 28.27 -40.88
C ILE A 525 19.10 27.22 -39.77
N ASN A 526 17.97 26.60 -39.42
CA ASN A 526 17.93 25.59 -38.35
C ASN A 526 18.72 24.33 -38.73
N ASP A 527 18.56 23.85 -39.97
CA ASP A 527 19.31 22.70 -40.48
C ASP A 527 20.81 23.04 -40.54
N MET A 528 21.15 24.25 -40.99
CA MET A 528 22.53 24.73 -41.00
C MET A 528 23.15 24.82 -39.60
N LEU A 529 22.37 25.15 -38.58
CA LEU A 529 22.83 25.18 -37.20
C LEU A 529 23.05 23.78 -36.63
N ALA A 530 22.14 22.84 -36.90
CA ALA A 530 22.32 21.44 -36.53
C ALA A 530 23.60 20.86 -37.16
N ASP A 531 23.80 21.07 -38.46
CA ASP A 531 25.03 20.65 -39.16
C ASP A 531 26.29 21.27 -38.53
N LYS A 532 26.22 22.56 -38.19
CA LYS A 532 27.35 23.27 -37.55
C LYS A 532 27.61 22.75 -36.14
N ASN A 533 26.56 22.42 -35.39
CA ASN A 533 26.67 21.85 -34.05
C ASN A 533 27.34 20.46 -34.09
N ILE A 534 26.97 19.65 -35.08
CA ILE A 534 27.60 18.34 -35.36
C ILE A 534 29.07 18.52 -35.78
N GLU A 535 29.40 19.52 -36.61
CA GLU A 535 30.79 19.84 -36.96
C GLU A 535 31.62 20.13 -35.70
N ILE A 536 31.08 20.92 -34.77
CA ILE A 536 31.75 21.23 -33.50
C ILE A 536 31.93 19.97 -32.64
N TYR A 537 30.88 19.14 -32.54
CA TYR A 537 30.93 17.88 -31.80
C TYR A 537 32.03 16.94 -32.33
N ASN A 538 32.17 16.82 -33.64
CA ASN A 538 33.17 15.96 -34.28
C ASN A 538 34.62 16.48 -34.21
N ARG A 539 34.89 17.70 -33.71
CA ARG A 539 36.27 18.21 -33.56
C ARG A 539 37.05 17.53 -32.42
N GLY A 540 36.35 16.77 -31.56
CA GLY A 540 36.92 15.95 -30.50
C GLY A 540 37.26 14.51 -30.91
N GLU A 541 36.84 14.05 -32.10
CA GLU A 541 37.26 12.76 -32.70
C GLU A 541 38.53 12.92 -33.55
#